data_AF-A0A534UZL5-F1
#
_entry.id   AF-A0A534UZL5-F1
#
_cell.length_a   1.000
_cell.length_b   1.000
_cell.length_c   1.000
_cell.angle_alpha   90.00
_cell.angle_beta   90.00
_cell.angle_gamma   90.00
#
_symmetry.space_group_name_H-M   'P 1'
#
loop_
_entity.id
_entity.type
_entity.pdbx_description
1 polymer ?
#
loop_
_entity_poly.entity_id
_entity_poly.type
_entity_poly.pdbx_seq_one_letter_code
_entity_poly.pdbx_strand_id
1 'polypeptide(L)'
;MTTGKSILAMGALAVSLGFAGAPLFAADGTISPPEKHELRHDRQEIRQDRHEVRLDRKEKRGDRRELKGDRRELYRDRRELRRDIKSGASQDEIARDVNEIRQDRGEIANNRAELKTDVKELKADKQGRRQDRREFRRDVKDALKN
;
A
#
# COMPACT_ATOMS: atom_id res chain seq x y z
N MET A 1 25.43 -54.94 -37.32
CA MET A 1 24.95 -55.20 -38.69
C MET A 1 23.62 -55.95 -38.59
N THR A 2 22.79 -55.86 -39.65
CA THR A 2 21.39 -56.32 -39.80
C THR A 2 20.34 -55.32 -39.26
N THR A 3 19.95 -54.24 -39.96
CA THR A 3 19.06 -54.12 -41.14
C THR A 3 17.75 -54.92 -41.06
N GLY A 4 16.63 -54.18 -41.00
CA GLY A 4 15.28 -54.67 -41.31
C GLY A 4 14.31 -53.50 -41.48
N LYS A 5 14.10 -53.06 -42.72
CA LYS A 5 13.04 -52.11 -43.14
C LYS A 5 11.84 -52.90 -43.68
N SER A 6 10.71 -52.19 -43.79
CA SER A 6 9.40 -52.52 -44.42
C SER A 6 8.37 -53.11 -43.45
N ILE A 7 7.08 -52.75 -43.45
CA ILE A 7 6.14 -52.58 -44.59
C ILE A 7 5.03 -51.53 -44.24
N LEU A 8 4.55 -50.84 -45.28
CA LEU A 8 3.36 -49.98 -45.37
C LEU A 8 2.06 -50.62 -44.84
N ALA A 9 1.20 -49.83 -44.21
CA ALA A 9 -0.25 -50.05 -44.26
C ALA A 9 -1.00 -48.72 -44.32
N MET A 10 -1.63 -48.49 -45.47
CA MET A 10 -2.64 -47.45 -45.72
C MET A 10 -3.88 -47.70 -44.84
N GLY A 11 -4.56 -46.63 -44.41
CA GLY A 11 -5.87 -46.81 -43.79
C GLY A 11 -6.58 -45.53 -43.36
N ALA A 12 -7.49 -45.08 -44.22
CA ALA A 12 -8.71 -44.32 -43.93
C ALA A 12 -8.60 -42.86 -43.43
N LEU A 13 -8.79 -41.99 -44.42
CA LEU A 13 -9.32 -40.63 -44.35
C LEU A 13 -10.78 -40.70 -43.87
N ALA A 14 -11.09 -40.10 -42.72
CA ALA A 14 -12.47 -39.87 -42.27
C ALA A 14 -12.65 -38.37 -42.00
N VAL A 15 -13.05 -37.65 -43.04
CA VAL A 15 -13.66 -36.32 -42.91
C VAL A 15 -15.10 -36.53 -42.45
N SER A 16 -15.37 -36.33 -41.17
CA SER A 16 -16.74 -36.17 -40.69
C SER A 16 -17.04 -34.68 -40.54
N LEU A 17 -17.77 -34.15 -41.53
CA LEU A 17 -18.55 -32.92 -41.44
C LEU A 17 -19.44 -32.93 -40.20
N GLY A 18 -19.55 -31.79 -39.51
CA GLY A 18 -20.66 -31.55 -38.60
C GLY A 18 -20.32 -30.78 -37.32
N PHE A 19 -19.57 -29.67 -37.37
CA PHE A 19 -19.55 -28.72 -36.25
C PHE A 19 -20.72 -27.73 -36.37
N ALA A 20 -21.94 -28.27 -36.40
CA ALA A 20 -23.17 -27.51 -36.19
C ALA A 20 -23.53 -27.70 -34.71
N GLY A 21 -22.97 -26.84 -33.88
CA GLY A 21 -23.14 -26.90 -32.43
C GLY A 21 -22.20 -25.93 -31.74
N ALA A 22 -22.41 -24.63 -31.98
CA ALA A 22 -21.95 -23.66 -30.99
C ALA A 22 -22.54 -24.11 -29.64
N PRO A 23 -21.77 -24.25 -28.55
CA PRO A 23 -22.39 -24.35 -27.24
C PRO A 23 -23.10 -23.02 -27.00
N LEU A 24 -24.42 -23.05 -27.23
CA LEU A 24 -25.37 -22.01 -26.85
C LEU A 24 -25.54 -22.10 -25.33
N PHE A 25 -24.49 -21.76 -24.59
CA PHE A 25 -24.52 -21.66 -23.14
C PHE A 25 -23.83 -20.36 -22.75
N ALA A 26 -24.62 -19.32 -22.51
CA ALA A 26 -24.32 -18.25 -21.56
C ALA A 26 -25.53 -17.31 -21.50
N ALA A 27 -26.59 -17.77 -20.87
CA ALA A 27 -27.68 -16.93 -20.38
C ALA A 27 -28.14 -17.48 -19.03
N ASP A 28 -27.16 -17.77 -18.16
CA ASP A 28 -27.43 -18.12 -16.77
C ASP A 28 -26.34 -17.47 -15.93
N GLY A 29 -26.77 -16.73 -14.90
CA GLY A 29 -26.04 -15.76 -14.07
C GLY A 29 -24.80 -16.29 -13.34
N THR A 30 -23.90 -16.92 -14.07
CA THR A 30 -22.82 -17.75 -13.56
C THR A 30 -21.49 -17.11 -13.92
N ILE A 31 -20.86 -16.51 -12.90
CA ILE A 31 -19.52 -15.92 -12.97
C ILE A 31 -18.57 -16.88 -13.69
N SER A 32 -18.01 -16.45 -14.82
CA SER A 32 -17.12 -17.26 -15.62
C SER A 32 -15.78 -17.53 -14.91
N PRO A 33 -15.04 -18.61 -15.25
CA PRO A 33 -13.73 -18.89 -14.68
C PRO A 33 -12.72 -17.72 -14.72
N PRO A 34 -12.58 -16.94 -15.82
CA PRO A 34 -11.69 -15.78 -15.84
C PRO A 34 -12.18 -14.65 -14.92
N GLU A 35 -13.47 -14.30 -14.92
CA GLU A 35 -14.04 -13.27 -14.02
C GLU A 35 -13.84 -13.67 -12.54
N LYS A 36 -13.99 -14.95 -12.22
CA LYS A 36 -13.72 -15.46 -10.87
C LYS A 36 -12.25 -15.33 -10.47
N HIS A 37 -11.32 -15.40 -11.43
CA HIS A 37 -9.90 -15.21 -11.18
C HIS A 37 -9.59 -13.74 -10.90
N GLU A 38 -10.12 -12.82 -11.71
CA GLU A 38 -10.00 -11.37 -11.52
C GLU A 38 -10.59 -10.93 -10.18
N LEU A 39 -11.82 -11.34 -9.85
CA LEU A 39 -12.45 -11.03 -8.57
C LEU A 39 -11.68 -11.59 -7.34
N ARG A 40 -10.90 -12.67 -7.52
CA ARG A 40 -10.02 -13.18 -6.46
C ARG A 40 -8.76 -12.34 -6.32
N HIS A 41 -8.20 -11.90 -7.45
CA HIS A 41 -7.03 -11.04 -7.50
C HIS A 41 -7.33 -9.68 -6.84
N ASP A 42 -8.38 -8.98 -7.27
CA ASP A 42 -8.78 -7.67 -6.71
C ASP A 42 -9.06 -7.76 -5.21
N ARG A 43 -9.69 -8.87 -4.78
CA ARG A 43 -9.95 -9.10 -3.35
C ARG A 43 -8.65 -9.29 -2.57
N GLN A 44 -7.62 -9.87 -3.17
CA GLN A 44 -6.30 -10.01 -2.55
C GLN A 44 -5.59 -8.66 -2.45
N GLU A 45 -5.59 -7.87 -3.52
CA GLU A 45 -5.03 -6.51 -3.54
C GLU A 45 -5.68 -5.62 -2.47
N ILE A 46 -7.02 -5.54 -2.44
CA ILE A 46 -7.76 -4.77 -1.42
C ILE A 46 -7.39 -5.21 0.02
N ARG A 47 -7.02 -6.48 0.22
CA ARG A 47 -6.56 -6.98 1.53
C ARG A 47 -5.13 -6.55 1.85
N GLN A 48 -4.24 -6.55 0.86
CA GLN A 48 -2.86 -6.07 1.00
C GLN A 48 -2.85 -4.57 1.30
N ASP A 49 -3.55 -3.74 0.54
CA ASP A 49 -3.64 -2.30 0.80
C ASP A 49 -4.30 -1.99 2.15
N ARG A 50 -5.17 -2.89 2.64
CA ARG A 50 -5.73 -2.81 4.00
C ARG A 50 -4.68 -2.99 5.06
N HIS A 51 -3.75 -3.90 4.84
CA HIS A 51 -2.63 -4.14 5.72
C HIS A 51 -1.67 -2.94 5.74
N GLU A 52 -1.30 -2.42 4.58
CA GLU A 52 -0.36 -1.29 4.43
C GLU A 52 -0.86 -0.04 5.15
N VAL A 53 -2.07 0.43 4.85
CA VAL A 53 -2.68 1.58 5.56
C VAL A 53 -2.79 1.38 7.07
N ARG A 54 -2.79 0.14 7.57
CA ARG A 54 -2.75 -0.12 9.02
C ARG A 54 -1.34 0.08 9.57
N LEU A 55 -0.30 -0.29 8.83
CA LEU A 55 1.10 -0.02 9.16
C LEU A 55 1.37 1.49 9.15
N ASP A 56 1.00 2.24 8.11
CA ASP A 56 1.25 3.70 8.03
C ASP A 56 0.49 4.48 9.13
N ARG A 57 -0.63 3.93 9.60
CA ARG A 57 -1.34 4.48 10.78
C ARG A 57 -0.55 4.26 12.06
N LYS A 58 0.11 3.12 12.19
CA LYS A 58 0.92 2.77 13.36
C LYS A 58 2.21 3.59 13.37
N GLU A 59 2.91 3.69 12.25
CA GLU A 59 4.15 4.47 12.07
C GLU A 59 3.92 5.93 12.43
N LYS A 60 2.96 6.60 11.78
CA LYS A 60 2.53 7.97 12.13
C LYS A 60 2.19 8.18 13.61
N ARG A 61 1.67 7.14 14.28
CA ARG A 61 1.38 7.24 15.72
C ARG A 61 2.68 7.22 16.53
N GLY A 62 3.69 6.49 16.08
CA GLY A 62 5.08 6.56 16.52
C GLY A 62 5.65 7.97 16.34
N ASP A 63 5.64 8.49 15.11
CA ASP A 63 6.22 9.81 14.80
C ASP A 63 5.57 10.93 15.62
N ARG A 64 4.25 10.85 15.85
CA ARG A 64 3.54 11.80 16.74
C ARG A 64 3.96 11.70 18.20
N ARG A 65 4.36 10.52 18.66
CA ARG A 65 4.86 10.32 20.03
C ARG A 65 6.29 10.86 20.14
N GLU A 66 7.12 10.61 19.15
CA GLU A 66 8.49 11.13 19.04
C GLU A 66 8.47 12.67 19.03
N LEU A 67 7.70 13.28 18.13
CA LEU A 67 7.52 14.74 18.08
C LEU A 67 7.02 15.35 19.41
N LYS A 68 6.25 14.57 20.19
CA LYS A 68 5.82 14.99 21.54
C LYS A 68 6.95 14.87 22.56
N GLY A 69 7.83 13.88 22.41
CA GLY A 69 9.09 13.72 23.13
C GLY A 69 10.01 14.92 22.87
N ASP A 70 10.35 15.19 21.61
CA ASP A 70 11.24 16.28 21.19
C ASP A 70 10.75 17.63 21.74
N ARG A 71 9.44 17.87 21.67
CA ARG A 71 8.86 19.10 22.26
C ARG A 71 9.08 19.20 23.77
N ARG A 72 9.01 18.09 24.50
CA ARG A 72 9.21 18.08 25.95
C ARG A 72 10.68 18.32 26.30
N GLU A 73 11.59 17.79 25.51
CA GLU A 73 13.03 18.03 25.61
C GLU A 73 13.32 19.51 25.39
N LEU A 74 12.88 20.07 24.26
CA LEU A 74 12.99 21.51 23.98
C LEU A 74 12.43 22.41 25.11
N TYR A 75 11.37 21.98 25.79
CA TYR A 75 10.86 22.72 26.96
C TYR A 75 11.77 22.64 28.18
N ARG A 76 12.46 21.52 28.40
CA ARG A 76 13.47 21.36 29.45
C ARG A 76 14.69 22.20 29.15
N ASP A 77 15.21 22.18 27.93
CA ASP A 77 16.43 22.93 27.56
C ASP A 77 16.19 24.44 27.69
N ARG A 78 15.01 24.90 27.29
CA ARG A 78 14.57 26.29 27.54
C ARG A 78 14.49 26.66 29.01
N ARG A 79 14.20 25.70 29.89
CA ARG A 79 14.13 25.93 31.34
C ARG A 79 15.52 25.91 31.96
N GLU A 80 16.40 25.05 31.46
CA GLU A 80 17.82 24.98 31.80
C GLU A 80 18.52 26.29 31.43
N LEU A 81 18.46 26.70 30.16
CA LEU A 81 18.97 28.00 29.70
C LEU A 81 18.51 29.18 30.59
N ARG A 82 17.23 29.20 31.01
CA ARG A 82 16.71 30.24 31.91
C ARG A 82 17.35 30.21 33.30
N ARG A 83 17.68 29.04 33.81
CA ARG A 83 18.40 28.86 35.07
C ARG A 83 19.86 29.29 34.91
N ASP A 84 20.51 28.91 33.81
CA ASP A 84 21.93 29.20 33.58
C ASP A 84 22.16 30.70 33.43
N ILE A 85 21.26 31.39 32.71
CA ILE A 85 21.22 32.86 32.67
C ILE A 85 21.05 33.44 34.08
N LYS A 86 20.21 32.84 34.93
CA LYS A 86 19.95 33.35 36.29
C LYS A 86 21.12 33.09 37.24
N SER A 87 21.85 31.98 37.09
CA SER A 87 23.03 31.66 37.90
C SER A 87 24.30 32.36 37.42
N GLY A 88 24.23 33.11 36.31
CA GLY A 88 25.38 33.85 35.77
C GLY A 88 26.35 32.95 35.02
N ALA A 89 25.84 31.93 34.31
CA ALA A 89 26.64 31.10 33.43
C ALA A 89 27.40 31.93 32.38
N SER A 90 28.47 31.35 31.84
CA SER A 90 29.29 32.02 30.84
C SER A 90 28.52 32.30 29.55
N GLN A 91 28.93 33.33 28.80
CA GLN A 91 28.33 33.61 27.50
C GLN A 91 28.47 32.43 26.53
N ASP A 92 29.57 31.68 26.61
CA ASP A 92 29.84 30.52 25.76
C ASP A 92 28.91 29.33 26.06
N GLU A 93 28.52 29.15 27.32
CA GLU A 93 27.54 28.15 27.73
C GLU A 93 26.15 28.52 27.24
N ILE A 94 25.71 29.74 27.53
CA ILE A 94 24.42 30.28 27.04
C ILE A 94 24.33 30.20 25.51
N ALA A 95 25.42 30.51 24.80
CA ALA A 95 25.46 30.43 23.33
C ALA A 95 25.31 28.99 22.82
N ARG A 96 25.89 28.00 23.52
CA ARG A 96 25.73 26.58 23.18
C ARG A 96 24.29 26.12 23.37
N ASP A 97 23.69 26.38 24.53
CA ASP A 97 22.30 25.99 24.81
C ASP A 97 21.31 26.64 23.81
N VAL A 98 21.54 27.91 23.45
CA VAL A 98 20.72 28.61 22.45
C VAL A 98 20.85 27.97 21.07
N ASN A 99 22.05 27.50 20.70
CA ASN A 99 22.27 26.81 19.43
C ASN A 99 21.60 25.44 19.43
N GLU A 100 21.69 24.67 20.51
CA GLU A 100 21.02 23.37 20.66
C GLU A 100 19.49 23.54 20.55
N ILE A 101 18.91 24.46 21.33
CA ILE A 101 17.48 24.82 21.24
C ILE A 101 17.07 25.23 19.82
N ARG A 102 17.97 25.88 19.06
CA ARG A 102 17.70 26.27 17.68
C ARG A 102 17.69 25.05 16.75
N GLN A 103 18.62 24.12 16.94
CA GLN A 103 18.68 22.86 16.19
C GLN A 103 17.43 22.02 16.44
N ASP A 104 17.05 21.78 17.69
CA ASP A 104 15.85 21.01 18.05
C ASP A 104 14.59 21.61 17.44
N ARG A 105 14.49 22.94 17.40
CA ARG A 105 13.37 23.62 16.76
C ARG A 105 13.32 23.37 15.25
N GLY A 106 14.48 23.31 14.61
CA GLY A 106 14.62 22.95 13.20
C GLY A 106 14.16 21.52 12.95
N GLU A 107 14.65 20.57 13.75
CA GLU A 107 14.28 19.16 13.65
C GLU A 107 12.78 18.95 13.88
N ILE A 108 12.21 19.52 14.94
CA ILE A 108 10.76 19.48 15.21
C ILE A 108 9.95 20.07 14.04
N ALA A 109 10.46 21.11 13.37
CA ALA A 109 9.80 21.70 12.22
C ALA A 109 9.81 20.75 11.01
N ASN A 110 10.95 20.11 10.75
CA ASN A 110 11.12 19.12 9.67
C ASN A 110 10.25 17.89 9.92
N ASN A 111 10.34 17.26 11.11
CA ASN A 111 9.53 16.11 11.50
C ASN A 111 8.03 16.41 11.37
N ARG A 112 7.63 17.65 11.69
CA ARG A 112 6.24 18.09 11.52
C ARG A 112 5.83 18.25 10.05
N ALA A 113 6.75 18.69 9.20
CA ALA A 113 6.50 18.84 7.77
C ALA A 113 6.35 17.46 7.09
N GLU A 114 7.24 16.53 7.41
CA GLU A 114 7.19 15.12 6.98
C GLU A 114 5.87 14.48 7.40
N LEU A 115 5.53 14.54 8.69
CA LEU A 115 4.27 14.03 9.22
C LEU A 115 3.04 14.59 8.49
N LYS A 116 3.10 15.84 8.02
CA LYS A 116 2.01 16.47 7.27
C LYS A 116 1.89 15.87 5.87
N THR A 117 3.01 15.54 5.23
CA THR A 117 3.06 14.85 3.94
C THR A 117 2.49 13.44 4.08
N ASP A 118 2.95 12.65 5.06
CA ASP A 118 2.45 11.27 5.27
C ASP A 118 0.94 11.24 5.56
N VAL A 119 0.44 12.26 6.26
CA VAL A 119 -1.01 12.41 6.49
C VAL A 119 -1.78 12.62 5.20
N LYS A 120 -1.23 13.36 4.23
CA LYS A 120 -1.84 13.58 2.92
C LYS A 120 -1.81 12.31 2.08
N GLU A 121 -0.67 11.63 2.03
CA GLU A 121 -0.50 10.37 1.28
C GLU A 121 -1.48 9.32 1.80
N LEU A 122 -1.50 9.08 3.12
CA LEU A 122 -2.45 8.16 3.73
C LEU A 122 -3.92 8.53 3.47
N LYS A 123 -4.22 9.82 3.26
CA LYS A 123 -5.57 10.27 2.91
C LYS A 123 -5.88 9.90 1.45
N ALA A 124 -4.92 10.07 0.53
CA ALA A 124 -5.03 9.64 -0.85
C ALA A 124 -5.20 8.11 -0.96
N ASP A 125 -4.39 7.32 -0.26
CA ASP A 125 -4.50 5.84 -0.29
C ASP A 125 -5.85 5.35 0.24
N LYS A 126 -6.38 6.04 1.25
CA LYS A 126 -7.73 5.76 1.75
C LYS A 126 -8.82 6.11 0.73
N GLN A 127 -8.60 7.10 -0.12
CA GLN A 127 -9.52 7.46 -1.20
C GLN A 127 -9.43 6.46 -2.36
N GLY A 128 -8.21 6.08 -2.79
CA GLY A 128 -7.97 5.04 -3.81
C GLY A 128 -8.69 3.75 -3.46
N ARG A 129 -8.39 3.16 -2.30
CA ARG A 129 -9.07 1.93 -1.84
C ARG A 129 -10.59 2.03 -1.68
N ARG A 130 -11.13 3.24 -1.51
CA ARG A 130 -12.58 3.44 -1.50
C ARG A 130 -13.15 3.37 -2.92
N GLN A 131 -12.40 3.81 -3.92
CA GLN A 131 -12.72 3.66 -5.34
C GLN A 131 -12.58 2.19 -5.75
N ASP A 132 -11.47 1.53 -5.45
CA ASP A 132 -11.23 0.12 -5.81
C ASP A 132 -12.33 -0.78 -5.22
N ARG A 133 -12.73 -0.52 -3.98
CA ARG A 133 -13.86 -1.24 -3.35
C ARG A 133 -15.21 -0.98 -4.03
N ARG A 134 -15.42 0.22 -4.58
CA ARG A 134 -16.66 0.54 -5.32
C ARG A 134 -16.65 -0.13 -6.68
N GLU A 135 -15.52 -0.15 -7.36
CA GLU A 135 -15.31 -0.82 -8.64
C GLU A 135 -15.49 -2.32 -8.50
N PHE A 136 -14.76 -2.95 -7.58
CA PHE A 136 -14.95 -4.37 -7.23
C PHE A 136 -16.41 -4.74 -6.96
N ARG A 137 -17.18 -3.86 -6.29
CA ARG A 137 -18.61 -4.10 -6.04
C ARG A 137 -19.48 -4.01 -7.30
N ARG A 138 -19.10 -3.16 -8.26
CA ARG A 138 -19.75 -3.07 -9.57
C ARG A 138 -19.43 -4.31 -10.39
N ASP A 139 -18.16 -4.72 -10.44
CA ASP A 139 -17.70 -5.88 -11.21
C ASP A 139 -18.38 -7.16 -10.72
N VAL A 140 -18.44 -7.35 -9.39
CA VAL A 140 -19.22 -8.45 -8.79
C VAL A 140 -20.70 -8.37 -9.19
N LYS A 141 -21.29 -7.18 -9.22
CA LYS A 141 -22.72 -7.01 -9.54
C LYS A 141 -22.99 -7.30 -11.01
N ASP A 142 -22.09 -6.92 -11.90
CA ASP A 142 -22.26 -7.10 -13.34
C ASP A 142 -21.98 -8.55 -13.75
N ALA A 143 -20.99 -9.20 -13.13
CA ALA A 143 -20.74 -10.63 -13.27
C ALA A 143 -21.87 -11.53 -12.73
N LEU A 144 -22.79 -11.00 -11.92
CA LEU A 144 -23.98 -11.71 -11.43
C LEU A 144 -25.23 -11.50 -12.29
N LYS A 145 -25.20 -10.52 -13.22
CA LYS A 145 -26.33 -10.23 -14.12
C LYS A 145 -26.17 -10.87 -15.50
N ASN A 146 -24.94 -11.16 -15.91
CA ASN A 146 -24.59 -11.92 -17.11
C ASN A 146 -24.63 -13.41 -16.78
#